data_AF-A0A917E2V6-F1
#
_entry.id   AF-A0A917E2V6-F1
#
_cell.length_a   1.000
_cell.length_b   1.000
_cell.length_c   1.000
_cell.angle_alpha   90.00
_cell.angle_beta   90.00
_cell.angle_gamma   90.00
#
_symmetry.space_group_name_H-M   'P 1'
#
loop_
_entity.id
_entity.type
_entity.pdbx_description
1 polymer ?
#
loop_
_entity_poly.entity_id
_entity_poly.type
_entity_poly.pdbx_seq_one_letter_code
_entity_poly.pdbx_strand_id
1 'polypeptide(L)'
;MIPRATAIGIDIGGTHLRAARVDAEGRILARARAASAADPETVLARIASLVAEIDDAGVAGIGVGVPGRVDFAGRKVLSGGYVDLSKIDLAARLEGEFARPVTIDNDCSMALVAESAVGAAKGAGNIVMLTIGTGIGGAAMENGRIVRARGTAGQFGHVSIDPAGRPCVCGKRGCVETVSSGTALGRHIGEAGLPAATTAAELLARRDAGDAVAAGILRAWAAPLRIAVDDLVAVLDPDVVILGGGLGQAAAAALEGVEAPRSWYESRIAPAALGDDAGVIGAALASLPKGEKGKRLVMVNGVPASGKSGVAKALSQATGWPLLSLDTVKNPFLDEIEGVDRPFNRKLGRASMKAMFALLAEAPAGTTAIMDAWFGFQPREFVEGLIAEAGLDRIAELWCTAPAEAIGARYGARAAGRRPGHPGADYVPELIALAERAEPFDAGPRRVVETTGPMDVAAIEAWVAQALG
;
A
#
# COMPACT_ATOMS: atom_id res chain seq x y z
N MET A 1 27.23 6.81 -1.38
CA MET A 1 25.85 7.03 -0.85
C MET A 1 25.01 7.42 -2.05
N ILE A 2 24.11 6.54 -2.52
CA ILE A 2 23.22 6.86 -3.64
C ILE A 2 22.30 8.00 -3.15
N PRO A 3 22.15 9.11 -3.87
CA PRO A 3 21.22 10.16 -3.46
C PRO A 3 19.83 9.53 -3.28
N ARG A 4 19.20 9.72 -2.11
CA ARG A 4 17.81 9.32 -1.93
C ARG A 4 16.98 10.11 -2.95
N ALA A 5 16.27 9.40 -3.81
CA ALA A 5 15.40 10.02 -4.80
C ALA A 5 14.39 10.94 -4.10
N THR A 6 14.27 12.17 -4.58
CA THR A 6 13.25 13.13 -4.16
C THR A 6 12.24 13.30 -5.28
N ALA A 7 11.09 13.91 -4.99
CA ALA A 7 10.12 14.27 -6.01
C ALA A 7 9.53 15.64 -5.71
N ILE A 8 9.01 16.30 -6.74
CA ILE A 8 8.25 17.54 -6.59
C ILE A 8 6.77 17.20 -6.61
N GLY A 9 6.02 17.69 -5.63
CA GLY A 9 4.57 17.61 -5.58
C GLY A 9 3.95 19.00 -5.70
N ILE A 10 2.93 19.12 -6.54
CA ILE A 10 2.19 20.35 -6.80
C ILE A 10 0.75 20.14 -6.36
N ASP A 11 0.21 21.10 -5.61
CA ASP A 11 -1.19 21.18 -5.21
C ASP A 11 -1.82 22.45 -5.78
N ILE A 12 -2.91 22.29 -6.54
CA ILE A 12 -3.60 23.37 -7.26
C ILE A 12 -4.83 23.78 -6.47
N GLY A 13 -4.66 24.76 -5.58
CA GLY A 13 -5.76 25.38 -4.85
C GLY A 13 -6.46 26.49 -5.62
N GLY A 14 -7.68 26.85 -5.17
CA GLY A 14 -8.46 27.92 -5.77
C GLY A 14 -7.83 29.31 -5.64
N THR A 15 -7.05 29.56 -4.57
CA THR A 15 -6.38 30.86 -4.33
C THR A 15 -4.88 30.80 -4.55
N HIS A 16 -4.25 29.66 -4.26
CA HIS A 16 -2.80 29.49 -4.28
C HIS A 16 -2.42 28.17 -4.94
N LEU A 17 -1.33 28.22 -5.71
CA LEU A 17 -0.59 27.06 -6.18
C LEU A 17 0.54 26.81 -5.18
N ARG A 18 0.71 25.56 -4.75
CA ARG A 18 1.74 25.16 -3.79
C ARG A 18 2.61 24.09 -4.42
N ALA A 19 3.91 24.17 -4.23
CA ALA A 19 4.85 23.15 -4.65
C ALA A 19 5.80 22.82 -3.49
N ALA A 20 6.18 21.55 -3.38
CA ALA A 20 7.18 21.11 -2.42
C ALA A 20 8.06 20.01 -3.02
N ARG A 21 9.37 20.08 -2.77
CA ARG A 21 10.29 18.97 -3.02
C ARG A 21 10.34 18.09 -1.77
N VAL A 22 10.10 16.80 -1.92
CA VAL A 22 9.85 15.86 -0.83
C VAL A 22 10.74 14.62 -0.99
N ASP A 23 11.26 14.08 0.13
CA ASP A 23 11.99 12.80 0.13
C ASP A 23 11.06 11.58 0.16
N ALA A 24 11.61 10.37 0.01
CA ALA A 24 10.86 9.12 0.05
C ALA A 24 10.17 8.83 1.40
N GLU A 25 10.54 9.54 2.46
CA GLU A 25 9.91 9.44 3.78
C GLU A 25 8.87 10.56 4.02
N GLY A 26 8.50 11.29 2.97
CA GLY A 26 7.48 12.34 3.04
C GLY A 26 7.96 13.64 3.68
N ARG A 27 9.27 13.83 3.90
CA ARG A 27 9.80 15.09 4.46
C ARG A 27 9.93 16.15 3.38
N ILE A 28 9.39 17.33 3.65
CA ILE A 28 9.50 18.49 2.77
C ILE A 28 10.89 19.12 2.93
N LEU A 29 11.62 19.20 1.82
CA LEU A 29 12.99 19.73 1.72
C LEU A 29 13.03 21.17 1.20
N ALA A 30 12.08 21.53 0.34
CA ALA A 30 11.94 22.88 -0.22
C ALA A 30 10.46 23.16 -0.52
N ARG A 31 10.08 24.44 -0.50
CA ARG A 31 8.71 24.91 -0.77
C ARG A 31 8.74 26.10 -1.70
N ALA A 32 7.76 26.16 -2.60
CA ALA A 32 7.47 27.33 -3.40
C ALA A 32 5.95 27.56 -3.45
N ARG A 33 5.52 28.81 -3.65
CA ARG A 33 4.09 29.14 -3.77
C ARG A 33 3.85 30.30 -4.72
N ALA A 34 2.72 30.27 -5.42
CA ALA A 34 2.26 31.36 -6.26
C ALA A 34 0.75 31.58 -6.07
N ALA A 35 0.26 32.76 -6.42
CA ALA A 35 -1.18 32.97 -6.55
C ALA A 35 -1.73 32.08 -7.68
N SER A 36 -2.97 31.62 -7.54
CA SER A 36 -3.69 30.94 -8.62
C SER A 36 -4.22 31.96 -9.65
N ALA A 37 -4.71 31.49 -10.79
CA ALA A 37 -5.29 32.31 -11.85
C ALA A 37 -6.46 31.57 -12.51
N ALA A 38 -7.39 32.31 -13.11
CA ALA A 38 -8.48 31.72 -13.89
C ALA A 38 -8.02 31.19 -15.25
N ASP A 39 -6.99 31.83 -15.83
CA ASP A 39 -6.45 31.46 -17.14
C ASP A 39 -5.55 30.20 -17.03
N PRO A 40 -5.89 29.10 -17.74
CA PRO A 40 -5.14 27.85 -17.67
C PRO A 40 -3.66 27.94 -18.07
N GLU A 41 -3.32 28.74 -19.10
CA GLU A 41 -1.92 28.90 -19.53
C GLU A 41 -1.10 29.70 -18.51
N THR A 42 -1.71 30.70 -17.88
CA THR A 42 -1.10 31.43 -16.74
C THR A 42 -0.84 30.48 -15.57
N VAL A 43 -1.77 29.57 -15.27
CA VAL A 43 -1.57 28.56 -14.22
C VAL A 43 -0.43 27.61 -14.59
N LEU A 44 -0.39 27.10 -15.83
CA LEU A 44 0.71 26.26 -16.31
C LEU A 44 2.07 26.97 -16.17
N ALA A 45 2.19 28.21 -16.63
CA ALA A 45 3.42 28.98 -16.54
C ALA A 45 3.88 29.20 -15.08
N ARG A 46 2.93 29.42 -14.17
CA ARG A 46 3.24 29.53 -12.73
C ARG A 46 3.67 28.18 -12.15
N ILE A 47 3.03 27.08 -12.52
CA ILE A 47 3.46 25.74 -12.11
C ILE A 47 4.88 25.47 -12.57
N ALA A 48 5.21 25.73 -13.85
CA ALA A 48 6.55 25.58 -14.38
C ALA A 48 7.58 26.42 -13.59
N SER A 49 7.26 27.69 -13.31
CA SER A 49 8.12 28.55 -12.49
C SER A 49 8.35 27.99 -11.07
N LEU A 50 7.32 27.42 -10.44
CA LEU A 50 7.44 26.82 -9.12
C LEU A 50 8.31 25.56 -9.15
N VAL A 51 8.18 24.72 -10.18
CA VAL A 51 9.03 23.54 -10.37
C VAL A 51 10.47 23.96 -10.55
N ALA A 52 10.74 24.93 -11.44
CA ALA A 52 12.10 25.43 -11.70
C ALA A 52 12.80 25.99 -10.45
N GLU A 53 12.05 26.61 -9.52
CA GLU A 53 12.58 27.14 -8.26
C GLU A 53 13.09 26.04 -7.32
N ILE A 54 12.47 24.85 -7.34
CA ILE A 54 12.74 23.77 -6.38
C ILE A 54 13.23 22.48 -7.05
N ASP A 55 13.59 22.50 -8.32
CA ASP A 55 14.19 21.37 -9.02
C ASP A 55 15.68 21.20 -8.65
N ASP A 56 16.15 19.95 -8.66
CA ASP A 56 17.57 19.62 -8.55
C ASP A 56 17.89 18.27 -9.22
N ALA A 57 19.17 17.89 -9.23
CA ALA A 57 19.62 16.65 -9.85
C ALA A 57 19.02 15.38 -9.22
N GLY A 58 18.57 15.43 -7.96
CA GLY A 58 17.99 14.33 -7.21
C GLY A 58 16.47 14.18 -7.34
N VAL A 59 15.80 15.06 -8.08
CA VAL A 59 14.37 14.94 -8.38
C VAL A 59 14.13 13.83 -9.41
N ALA A 60 13.36 12.82 -9.03
CA ALA A 60 13.05 11.65 -9.85
C ALA A 60 11.73 11.78 -10.62
N GLY A 61 10.84 12.68 -10.21
CA GLY A 61 9.52 12.86 -10.82
C GLY A 61 8.77 14.08 -10.29
N ILE A 62 7.73 14.46 -11.03
CA ILE A 62 6.82 15.55 -10.69
C ILE A 62 5.42 14.97 -10.55
N GLY A 63 4.76 15.26 -9.43
CA GLY A 63 3.37 14.90 -9.19
C GLY A 63 2.49 16.12 -9.12
N VAL A 64 1.27 16.04 -9.65
CA VAL A 64 0.30 17.13 -9.63
C VAL A 64 -1.04 16.64 -9.09
N GLY A 65 -1.49 17.23 -7.99
CA GLY A 65 -2.86 17.15 -7.50
C GLY A 65 -3.72 18.21 -8.18
N VAL A 66 -4.72 17.77 -8.95
CA VAL A 66 -5.61 18.65 -9.71
C VAL A 66 -7.00 18.64 -9.07
N PRO A 67 -7.64 19.82 -8.89
CA PRO A 67 -9.02 19.88 -8.47
C PRO A 67 -9.93 19.42 -9.61
N GLY A 68 -10.76 18.41 -9.36
CA GLY A 68 -11.69 17.87 -10.36
C GLY A 68 -11.32 16.48 -10.85
N ARG A 69 -11.72 16.15 -12.07
CA ARG A 69 -11.66 14.78 -12.61
C ARG A 69 -10.40 14.58 -13.43
N VAL A 70 -9.72 13.45 -13.22
CA VAL A 70 -8.49 13.09 -13.90
C VAL A 70 -8.62 11.68 -14.47
N ASP A 71 -8.24 11.52 -15.74
CA ASP A 71 -7.89 10.23 -16.31
C ASP A 71 -6.45 9.91 -15.91
N PHE A 72 -6.31 9.14 -14.83
CA PHE A 72 -5.00 8.76 -14.29
C PHE A 72 -4.16 7.96 -15.29
N ALA A 73 -4.79 7.03 -16.03
CA ALA A 73 -4.08 6.18 -16.98
C ALA A 73 -3.63 6.98 -18.22
N GLY A 74 -4.50 7.86 -18.71
CA GLY A 74 -4.20 8.77 -19.82
C GLY A 74 -3.35 9.97 -19.42
N ARG A 75 -3.15 10.23 -18.12
CA ARG A 75 -2.49 11.42 -17.55
C ARG A 75 -3.15 12.74 -18.01
N LYS A 76 -4.48 12.76 -18.08
CA LYS A 76 -5.26 13.91 -18.59
C LYS A 76 -6.22 14.46 -17.55
N VAL A 77 -6.31 15.78 -17.48
CA VAL A 77 -7.39 16.46 -16.75
C VAL A 77 -8.65 16.38 -17.60
N LEU A 78 -9.75 15.91 -17.01
CA LEU A 78 -11.04 15.77 -17.70
C LEU A 78 -11.97 16.94 -17.39
N SER A 79 -11.86 17.53 -16.21
CA SER A 79 -12.60 18.74 -15.83
C SER A 79 -11.95 19.40 -14.62
N GLY A 80 -11.93 20.74 -14.59
CA GLY A 80 -11.50 21.50 -13.42
C GLY A 80 -12.57 21.71 -12.35
N GLY A 81 -12.11 21.93 -11.12
CA GLY A 81 -12.88 22.61 -10.08
C GLY A 81 -12.77 24.14 -10.24
N TYR A 82 -11.85 24.76 -9.50
CA TYR A 82 -11.62 26.20 -9.56
C TYR A 82 -10.88 26.68 -10.82
N VAL A 83 -10.04 25.81 -11.40
CA VAL A 83 -9.28 26.05 -12.64
C VAL A 83 -9.48 24.86 -13.57
N ASP A 84 -9.89 25.13 -14.82
CA ASP A 84 -10.10 24.10 -15.83
C ASP A 84 -8.86 23.87 -16.70
N LEU A 85 -8.06 22.88 -16.33
CA LEU A 85 -6.87 22.46 -17.08
C LEU A 85 -7.18 21.38 -18.14
N SER A 86 -8.45 21.06 -18.40
CA SER A 86 -8.83 19.97 -19.34
C SER A 86 -8.39 20.19 -20.80
N LYS A 87 -8.11 21.44 -21.17
CA LYS A 87 -7.64 21.82 -22.50
C LYS A 87 -6.12 21.83 -22.63
N ILE A 88 -5.39 21.61 -21.54
CA ILE A 88 -3.93 21.61 -21.50
C ILE A 88 -3.43 20.19 -21.32
N ASP A 89 -2.46 19.79 -22.14
CA ASP A 89 -1.69 18.56 -21.89
C ASP A 89 -0.62 18.83 -20.82
N LEU A 90 -1.07 18.93 -19.57
CA LEU A 90 -0.24 19.33 -18.43
C LEU A 90 0.97 18.41 -18.25
N ALA A 91 0.78 17.10 -18.42
CA ALA A 91 1.85 16.12 -18.29
C ALA A 91 2.90 16.33 -19.39
N ALA A 92 2.50 16.35 -20.66
CA ALA A 92 3.45 16.48 -21.76
C ALA A 92 4.22 17.81 -21.72
N ARG A 93 3.57 18.91 -21.30
CA ARG A 93 4.22 20.24 -21.20
C ARG A 93 5.30 20.25 -20.12
N LEU A 94 5.01 19.73 -18.92
CA LEU A 94 5.98 19.64 -17.84
C LEU A 94 7.09 18.61 -18.15
N GLU A 95 6.76 17.49 -18.78
CA GLU A 95 7.75 16.50 -19.22
C GLU A 95 8.72 17.09 -20.26
N GLY A 96 8.20 17.86 -21.23
CA GLY A 96 9.01 18.51 -22.25
C GLY A 96 9.95 19.59 -21.70
N GLU A 97 9.55 20.28 -20.62
CA GLU A 97 10.32 21.35 -20.02
C GLU A 97 11.38 20.83 -19.03
N PHE A 98 11.05 19.84 -18.19
CA PHE A 98 11.91 19.38 -17.10
C PHE A 98 12.59 18.02 -17.35
N ALA A 99 12.21 17.31 -18.42
CA ALA A 99 12.69 15.95 -18.70
C ALA A 99 12.51 14.97 -17.51
N ARG A 100 11.46 15.18 -16.71
CA ARG A 100 11.08 14.32 -15.57
C ARG A 100 9.72 13.67 -15.83
N PRO A 101 9.49 12.41 -15.44
CA PRO A 101 8.16 11.80 -15.51
C PRO A 101 7.13 12.60 -14.70
N VAL A 102 5.92 12.75 -15.26
CA VAL A 102 4.82 13.47 -14.60
C VAL A 102 3.65 12.54 -14.26
N THR A 103 3.24 12.55 -13.00
CA THR A 103 2.02 11.88 -12.51
C THR A 103 0.96 12.92 -12.19
N ILE A 104 -0.28 12.68 -12.63
CA ILE A 104 -1.42 13.57 -12.39
C ILE A 104 -2.54 12.75 -11.78
N ASP A 105 -3.14 13.26 -10.70
CA ASP A 105 -4.33 12.68 -10.10
C ASP A 105 -5.18 13.77 -9.42
N ASN A 106 -6.36 13.40 -8.95
CA ASN A 106 -7.21 14.25 -8.14
C ASN A 106 -6.52 14.62 -6.80
N ASP A 107 -6.74 15.85 -6.35
CA ASP A 107 -6.25 16.40 -5.08
C ASP A 107 -6.57 15.54 -3.85
N CYS A 108 -7.78 14.99 -3.75
CA CYS A 108 -8.20 14.12 -2.66
C CYS A 108 -7.47 12.77 -2.70
N SER A 109 -7.26 12.22 -3.91
CA SER A 109 -6.44 11.01 -4.09
C SER A 109 -5.01 11.25 -3.61
N MET A 110 -4.41 12.39 -3.95
CA MET A 110 -3.06 12.75 -3.50
C MET A 110 -3.02 12.92 -1.98
N ALA A 111 -3.96 13.66 -1.40
CA ALA A 111 -4.03 13.80 0.05
C ALA A 111 -4.14 12.44 0.77
N LEU A 112 -4.93 11.50 0.22
CA LEU A 112 -5.03 10.15 0.75
C LEU A 112 -3.72 9.36 0.61
N VAL A 113 -2.98 9.50 -0.50
CA VAL A 113 -1.63 8.92 -0.63
C VAL A 113 -0.73 9.41 0.51
N ALA A 114 -0.74 10.72 0.81
CA ALA A 114 0.07 11.28 1.90
C ALA A 114 -0.33 10.70 3.27
N GLU A 115 -1.63 10.72 3.59
CA GLU A 115 -2.14 10.24 4.87
C GLU A 115 -1.88 8.73 5.07
N SER A 116 -1.93 7.93 4.01
CA SER A 116 -1.60 6.50 4.04
C SER A 116 -0.11 6.23 4.26
N ALA A 117 0.76 7.10 3.73
CA ALA A 117 2.20 6.88 3.77
C ALA A 117 2.83 7.38 5.09
N VAL A 118 2.47 8.59 5.50
CA VAL A 118 3.14 9.31 6.59
C VAL A 118 2.19 10.00 7.57
N GLY A 119 0.88 9.94 7.34
CA GLY A 119 -0.13 10.60 8.16
C GLY A 119 -0.95 9.66 9.05
N ALA A 120 -2.22 10.02 9.26
CA ALA A 120 -3.13 9.41 10.21
C ALA A 120 -3.56 7.97 9.84
N ALA A 121 -3.37 7.57 8.58
CA ALA A 121 -3.73 6.24 8.08
C ALA A 121 -2.52 5.32 7.85
N LYS A 122 -1.35 5.66 8.41
CA LYS A 122 -0.15 4.84 8.30
C LYS A 122 -0.37 3.44 8.84
N GLY A 123 -0.10 2.43 8.01
CA GLY A 123 -0.25 1.01 8.34
C GLY A 123 -1.61 0.41 8.00
N ALA A 124 -2.58 1.21 7.56
CA ALA A 124 -3.86 0.72 7.04
C ALA A 124 -3.74 0.33 5.57
N GLY A 125 -4.47 -0.71 5.16
CA GLY A 125 -4.55 -1.16 3.77
C GLY A 125 -5.79 -0.62 3.06
N ASN A 126 -6.90 -0.51 3.79
CA ASN A 126 -8.20 -0.07 3.28
C ASN A 126 -8.59 1.23 3.98
N ILE A 127 -8.71 2.32 3.22
CA ILE A 127 -8.88 3.67 3.79
C ILE A 127 -9.94 4.41 2.99
N VAL A 128 -10.83 5.11 3.69
CA VAL A 128 -11.73 6.11 3.09
C VAL A 128 -11.29 7.47 3.57
N MET A 129 -11.21 8.46 2.67
CA MET A 129 -10.97 9.85 3.04
C MET A 129 -12.10 10.73 2.52
N LEU A 130 -12.60 11.62 3.38
CA LEU A 130 -13.45 12.75 2.99
C LEU A 130 -12.68 14.04 3.23
N THR A 131 -12.64 14.93 2.23
CA THR A 131 -12.01 16.25 2.34
C THR A 131 -13.11 17.31 2.50
N ILE A 132 -13.14 17.98 3.65
CA ILE A 132 -14.20 18.91 4.01
C ILE A 132 -13.64 20.33 3.93
N GLY A 133 -14.15 21.10 2.97
CA GLY A 133 -13.77 22.48 2.70
C GLY A 133 -14.98 23.26 2.20
N THR A 134 -14.84 24.05 1.14
CA THR A 134 -15.99 24.71 0.50
C THR A 134 -17.07 23.71 0.09
N GLY A 135 -16.65 22.55 -0.43
CA GLY A 135 -17.47 21.37 -0.72
C GLY A 135 -17.00 20.14 0.06
N ILE A 136 -17.41 18.94 -0.37
CA ILE A 136 -16.92 17.67 0.16
C ILE A 136 -16.36 16.82 -1.00
N GLY A 137 -15.05 16.60 -0.97
CA GLY A 137 -14.38 15.65 -1.86
C GLY A 137 -14.16 14.30 -1.16
N GLY A 138 -13.54 13.36 -1.87
CA GLY A 138 -13.17 12.09 -1.28
C GLY A 138 -12.29 11.22 -2.15
N ALA A 139 -11.71 10.21 -1.51
CA ALA A 139 -10.92 9.17 -2.16
C ALA A 139 -10.99 7.89 -1.32
N ALA A 140 -10.87 6.74 -1.96
CA ALA A 140 -10.73 5.46 -1.26
C ALA A 140 -9.45 4.76 -1.68
N MET A 141 -8.94 3.92 -0.79
CA MET A 141 -7.80 3.05 -0.98
C MET A 141 -8.21 1.62 -0.62
N GLU A 142 -7.85 0.66 -1.46
CA GLU A 142 -8.03 -0.77 -1.24
C GLU A 142 -6.67 -1.45 -1.39
N ASN A 143 -6.26 -2.24 -0.40
CA ASN A 143 -4.97 -2.94 -0.39
C ASN A 143 -3.76 -2.03 -0.74
N GLY A 144 -3.73 -0.83 -0.18
CA GLY A 144 -2.66 0.15 -0.42
C GLY A 144 -2.70 0.82 -1.80
N ARG A 145 -3.80 0.68 -2.55
CA ARG A 145 -3.97 1.27 -3.90
C ARG A 145 -5.20 2.15 -3.97
N ILE A 146 -5.05 3.35 -4.52
CA ILE A 146 -6.19 4.26 -4.75
C ILE A 146 -7.22 3.58 -5.66
N VAL A 147 -8.47 3.55 -5.20
CA VAL A 147 -9.63 3.07 -5.93
C VAL A 147 -10.03 4.15 -6.94
N ARG A 148 -9.78 3.89 -8.23
CA ARG A 148 -10.17 4.80 -9.33
C ARG A 148 -11.38 4.31 -10.13
N ALA A 149 -11.61 2.99 -10.15
CA ALA A 149 -12.62 2.33 -10.98
C ALA A 149 -12.55 2.83 -12.44
N ARG A 150 -13.65 3.39 -12.97
CA ARG A 150 -13.72 3.99 -14.31
C ARG A 150 -13.18 5.43 -14.38
N GLY A 151 -12.31 5.82 -13.44
CA GLY A 151 -11.70 7.16 -13.34
C GLY A 151 -12.52 8.21 -12.57
N THR A 152 -13.56 7.81 -11.84
CA THR A 152 -14.46 8.75 -11.12
C THR A 152 -14.91 8.26 -9.74
N ALA A 153 -14.26 7.24 -9.19
CA ALA A 153 -14.50 6.84 -7.80
C ALA A 153 -14.13 7.98 -6.83
N GLY A 154 -14.65 7.95 -5.60
CA GLY A 154 -14.32 8.95 -4.56
C GLY A 154 -15.24 10.18 -4.51
N GLN A 155 -16.31 10.26 -5.30
CA GLN A 155 -17.26 11.39 -5.30
C GLN A 155 -18.20 11.38 -4.07
N PHE A 156 -17.63 11.26 -2.87
CA PHE A 156 -18.34 10.98 -1.61
C PHE A 156 -19.22 12.14 -1.14
N GLY A 157 -18.87 13.39 -1.46
CA GLY A 157 -19.75 14.54 -1.21
C GLY A 157 -21.10 14.47 -1.91
N HIS A 158 -21.21 13.64 -2.96
CA HIS A 158 -22.43 13.46 -3.74
C HIS A 158 -23.24 12.21 -3.36
N VAL A 159 -22.86 11.50 -2.29
CA VAL A 159 -23.74 10.50 -1.65
C VAL A 159 -25.00 11.20 -1.17
N SER A 160 -26.16 10.73 -1.63
CA SER A 160 -27.46 11.30 -1.29
C SER A 160 -27.94 10.69 0.02
N ILE A 161 -28.12 11.53 1.04
CA ILE A 161 -28.58 11.14 2.37
C ILE A 161 -30.03 11.57 2.64
N ASP A 162 -30.59 12.42 1.78
CA ASP A 162 -31.98 12.86 1.84
C ASP A 162 -32.52 13.10 0.41
N PRO A 163 -33.26 12.16 -0.19
CA PRO A 163 -33.80 12.33 -1.54
C PRO A 163 -34.70 13.57 -1.73
N ALA A 164 -35.31 14.07 -0.64
CA ALA A 164 -36.13 15.28 -0.64
C ALA A 164 -35.32 16.56 -0.37
N GLY A 165 -34.02 16.41 -0.14
CA GLY A 165 -33.11 17.47 0.27
C GLY A 165 -32.79 18.50 -0.81
N ARG A 166 -31.81 19.33 -0.50
CA ARG A 166 -31.43 20.49 -1.33
C ARG A 166 -30.91 20.04 -2.71
N PRO A 167 -31.18 20.80 -3.79
CA PRO A 167 -30.52 20.60 -5.07
C PRO A 167 -29.00 20.67 -4.92
N CYS A 168 -28.29 19.76 -5.59
CA CYS A 168 -26.84 19.74 -5.67
C CYS A 168 -26.39 20.11 -7.08
N VAL A 169 -25.21 20.73 -7.18
CA VAL A 169 -24.58 21.11 -8.46
C VAL A 169 -24.29 19.90 -9.36
N CYS A 170 -24.23 18.69 -8.79
CA CYS A 170 -24.08 17.45 -9.55
C CYS A 170 -25.35 17.01 -10.30
N GLY A 171 -26.47 17.75 -10.15
CA GLY A 171 -27.77 17.47 -10.77
C GLY A 171 -28.70 16.60 -9.93
N LYS A 172 -28.23 16.06 -8.80
CA LYS A 172 -29.05 15.29 -7.83
C LYS A 172 -29.62 16.18 -6.73
N ARG A 173 -30.32 15.56 -5.77
CA ARG A 173 -30.79 16.17 -4.53
C ARG A 173 -30.26 15.41 -3.32
N GLY A 174 -30.10 16.12 -2.21
CA GLY A 174 -29.81 15.48 -0.94
C GLY A 174 -28.38 15.07 -0.70
N CYS A 175 -27.45 15.54 -1.53
CA CYS A 175 -26.04 15.20 -1.37
C CYS A 175 -25.52 15.71 -0.03
N VAL A 176 -24.73 14.91 0.69
CA VAL A 176 -24.16 15.27 1.99
C VAL A 176 -23.38 16.59 1.95
N GLU A 177 -22.71 16.90 0.83
CA GLU A 177 -22.04 18.19 0.61
C GLU A 177 -22.98 19.39 0.83
N THR A 178 -24.25 19.26 0.46
CA THR A 178 -25.20 20.37 0.53
C THR A 178 -25.54 20.76 1.96
N VAL A 179 -25.27 19.91 2.95
CA VAL A 179 -25.61 20.12 4.36
C VAL A 179 -24.43 20.01 5.33
N SER A 180 -23.30 19.43 4.89
CA SER A 180 -22.13 19.16 5.73
C SER A 180 -20.80 19.72 5.18
N SER A 181 -20.81 20.47 4.08
CA SER A 181 -19.63 21.24 3.63
C SER A 181 -19.42 22.50 4.46
N GLY A 182 -18.32 23.22 4.23
CA GLY A 182 -18.09 24.55 4.79
C GLY A 182 -19.08 25.60 4.30
N THR A 183 -19.52 25.49 3.04
CA THR A 183 -20.64 26.32 2.52
C THR A 183 -21.92 26.05 3.30
N ALA A 184 -22.19 24.78 3.62
CA ALA A 184 -23.34 24.42 4.43
C ALA A 184 -23.21 24.87 5.89
N LEU A 185 -22.02 24.80 6.49
CA LEU A 185 -21.76 25.32 7.84
C LEU A 185 -22.05 26.82 7.92
N GLY A 186 -21.54 27.61 6.97
CA GLY A 186 -21.80 29.05 6.91
C GLY A 186 -23.29 29.37 6.81
N ARG A 187 -24.05 28.53 6.10
CA ARG A 187 -25.51 28.66 6.03
C ARG A 187 -26.19 28.34 7.36
N HIS A 188 -25.80 27.26 8.05
CA HIS A 188 -26.33 26.96 9.39
C HIS A 188 -26.04 28.08 10.40
N ILE A 189 -24.85 28.69 10.33
CA ILE A 189 -24.46 29.87 11.14
C ILE A 189 -25.39 31.06 10.86
N GLY A 190 -25.62 31.37 9.58
CA GLY A 190 -26.49 32.47 9.18
C GLY A 190 -27.97 32.23 9.56
N GLU A 191 -28.48 31.01 9.37
CA GLU A 191 -29.84 30.61 9.75
C GLU A 191 -30.05 30.71 11.28
N ALA A 192 -29.00 30.52 12.07
CA ALA A 192 -29.01 30.71 13.53
C ALA A 192 -28.79 32.16 13.99
N GLY A 193 -28.60 33.12 13.06
CA GLY A 193 -28.41 34.53 13.37
C GLY A 193 -27.03 34.89 13.93
N LEU A 194 -26.03 34.02 13.78
CA LEU A 194 -24.66 34.30 14.20
C LEU A 194 -23.88 35.10 13.11
N PRO A 195 -22.81 35.82 13.49
CA PRO A 195 -21.97 36.54 12.53
C PRO A 195 -21.41 35.61 11.45
N ALA A 196 -21.40 36.06 10.19
CA ALA A 196 -20.86 35.28 9.07
C ALA A 196 -19.37 34.92 9.22
N ALA A 197 -18.64 35.64 10.07
CA ALA A 197 -17.23 35.39 10.37
C ALA A 197 -17.02 34.30 11.45
N THR A 198 -18.10 33.80 12.08
CA THR A 198 -17.99 32.73 13.08
C THR A 198 -17.38 31.48 12.47
N THR A 199 -16.37 30.93 13.15
CA THR A 199 -15.61 29.78 12.65
C THR A 199 -16.08 28.46 13.28
N ALA A 200 -15.74 27.33 12.64
CA ALA A 200 -16.00 26.01 13.22
C ALA A 200 -15.30 25.83 14.59
N ALA A 201 -14.07 26.33 14.74
CA ALA A 201 -13.34 26.32 15.99
C ALA A 201 -14.05 27.12 17.10
N GLU A 202 -14.60 28.29 16.76
CA GLU A 202 -15.39 29.09 17.70
C GLU A 202 -16.67 28.34 18.12
N LEU A 203 -17.39 27.72 17.18
CA LEU A 203 -18.57 26.92 17.49
C LEU A 203 -18.25 25.75 18.43
N LEU A 204 -17.12 25.06 18.21
CA LEU A 204 -16.67 23.97 19.07
C LEU A 204 -16.39 24.50 20.49
N ALA A 205 -15.63 25.58 20.63
CA ALA A 205 -15.35 26.19 21.93
C ALA A 205 -16.63 26.64 22.66
N ARG A 206 -17.60 27.21 21.93
CA ARG A 206 -18.89 27.62 22.50
C ARG A 206 -19.72 26.43 22.95
N ARG A 207 -19.80 25.36 22.14
CA ARG A 207 -20.44 24.09 22.52
C ARG A 207 -19.83 23.53 23.81
N ASP A 208 -18.50 23.51 23.90
CA ASP A 208 -17.78 22.97 25.06
C ASP A 208 -18.01 23.83 26.32
N ALA A 209 -18.32 25.13 26.14
CA ALA A 209 -18.78 26.03 27.19
C ALA A 209 -20.30 25.93 27.50
N GLY A 210 -21.02 24.99 26.87
CA GLY A 210 -22.45 24.75 27.11
C GLY A 210 -23.43 25.58 26.25
N ASP A 211 -22.96 26.24 25.18
CA ASP A 211 -23.81 26.99 24.27
C ASP A 211 -24.67 26.04 23.41
N ALA A 212 -25.98 26.01 23.71
CA ALA A 212 -26.94 25.15 23.03
C ALA A 212 -27.13 25.51 21.54
N VAL A 213 -26.95 26.78 21.15
CA VAL A 213 -27.07 27.21 19.75
C VAL A 213 -25.88 26.68 18.96
N ALA A 214 -24.66 26.84 19.48
CA ALA A 214 -23.46 26.31 18.85
C ALA A 214 -23.51 24.77 18.74
N ALA A 215 -23.97 24.10 19.79
CA ALA A 215 -24.19 22.65 19.79
C ALA A 215 -25.21 22.22 18.72
N GLY A 216 -26.31 22.96 18.57
CA GLY A 216 -27.35 22.72 17.56
C GLY A 216 -26.82 22.86 16.13
N ILE A 217 -26.05 23.91 15.85
CA ILE A 217 -25.40 24.14 14.54
C ILE A 217 -24.45 22.98 14.21
N LEU A 218 -23.56 22.62 15.14
CA LEU A 218 -22.61 21.53 14.93
C LEU A 218 -23.32 20.19 14.72
N ARG A 219 -24.41 19.90 15.45
CA ARG A 219 -25.20 18.69 15.25
C ARG A 219 -25.87 18.67 13.88
N ALA A 220 -26.47 19.79 13.44
CA ALA A 220 -27.11 19.90 12.13
C ALA A 220 -26.09 19.77 10.98
N TRP A 221 -24.83 20.14 11.23
CA TRP A 221 -23.74 20.00 10.28
C TRP A 221 -23.11 18.59 10.27
N ALA A 222 -22.94 17.97 11.44
CA ALA A 222 -22.20 16.71 11.60
C ALA A 222 -23.08 15.45 11.50
N ALA A 223 -24.34 15.49 11.95
CA ALA A 223 -25.21 14.31 11.89
C ALA A 223 -25.44 13.80 10.44
N PRO A 224 -25.65 14.66 9.44
CA PRO A 224 -25.77 14.21 8.06
C PRO A 224 -24.45 13.64 7.49
N LEU A 225 -23.31 14.20 7.90
CA LEU A 225 -21.99 13.67 7.59
C LEU A 225 -21.80 12.27 8.17
N ARG A 226 -22.28 12.04 9.40
CA ARG A 226 -22.20 10.74 10.05
C ARG A 226 -22.89 9.65 9.25
N ILE A 227 -24.09 9.93 8.75
CA ILE A 227 -24.85 9.00 7.89
C ILE A 227 -24.03 8.60 6.66
N ALA A 228 -23.47 9.60 5.96
CA ALA A 228 -22.64 9.32 4.79
C ALA A 228 -21.38 8.51 5.12
N VAL A 229 -20.75 8.75 6.28
CA VAL A 229 -19.61 7.95 6.75
C VAL A 229 -20.04 6.51 7.03
N ASP A 230 -21.13 6.30 7.76
CA ASP A 230 -21.64 4.96 8.09
C ASP A 230 -22.02 4.17 6.82
N ASP A 231 -22.60 4.84 5.82
CA ASP A 231 -22.89 4.24 4.50
C ASP A 231 -21.60 3.84 3.77
N LEU A 232 -20.56 4.68 3.81
CA LEU A 232 -19.27 4.35 3.19
C LEU A 232 -18.58 3.20 3.91
N VAL A 233 -18.70 3.12 5.24
CA VAL A 233 -18.21 1.97 6.02
C VAL A 233 -18.95 0.70 5.60
N ALA A 234 -20.28 0.75 5.48
CA ALA A 234 -21.06 -0.42 5.04
C ALA A 234 -20.69 -0.90 3.62
N VAL A 235 -20.27 0.02 2.74
CA VAL A 235 -19.92 -0.31 1.35
C VAL A 235 -18.48 -0.77 1.18
N LEU A 236 -17.54 -0.20 1.94
CA LEU A 236 -16.09 -0.36 1.71
C LEU A 236 -15.35 -1.09 2.83
N ASP A 237 -15.95 -1.25 4.02
CA ASP A 237 -15.34 -1.87 5.20
C ASP A 237 -13.87 -1.43 5.45
N PRO A 238 -13.59 -0.11 5.55
CA PRO A 238 -12.23 0.38 5.67
C PRO A 238 -11.66 0.14 7.08
N ASP A 239 -10.33 0.04 7.18
CA ASP A 239 -9.63 0.04 8.46
C ASP A 239 -9.84 1.38 9.19
N VAL A 240 -9.89 2.48 8.41
CA VAL A 240 -10.05 3.84 8.94
C VAL A 240 -10.71 4.78 7.93
N VAL A 241 -11.55 5.67 8.44
CA VAL A 241 -12.11 6.83 7.73
C VAL A 241 -11.36 8.09 8.18
N ILE A 242 -10.71 8.77 7.24
CA ILE A 242 -9.97 10.00 7.48
C ILE A 242 -10.80 11.22 7.08
N LEU A 243 -10.91 12.20 7.98
CA LEU A 243 -11.55 13.49 7.73
C LEU A 243 -10.47 14.56 7.54
N GLY A 244 -10.25 14.94 6.28
CA GLY A 244 -9.29 15.96 5.88
C GLY A 244 -9.95 17.24 5.37
N GLY A 245 -9.17 18.05 4.64
CA GLY A 245 -9.56 19.39 4.23
C GLY A 245 -9.54 20.40 5.38
N GLY A 246 -9.74 21.68 5.06
CA GLY A 246 -9.61 22.78 6.03
C GLY A 246 -10.57 22.70 7.23
N LEU A 247 -11.64 21.90 7.13
CA LEU A 247 -12.61 21.67 8.21
C LEU A 247 -12.57 20.23 8.78
N GLY A 248 -11.65 19.37 8.32
CA GLY A 248 -11.59 17.96 8.71
C GLY A 248 -11.44 17.73 10.22
N GLN A 249 -10.56 18.50 10.88
CA GLN A 249 -10.38 18.47 12.34
C GLN A 249 -11.67 18.84 13.07
N ALA A 250 -12.33 19.93 12.64
CA ALA A 250 -13.57 20.37 13.25
C ALA A 250 -14.72 19.39 13.01
N ALA A 251 -14.77 18.75 11.84
CA ALA A 251 -15.75 17.72 11.54
C ALA A 251 -15.56 16.48 12.41
N ALA A 252 -14.33 15.99 12.59
CA ALA A 252 -14.03 14.88 13.49
C ALA A 252 -14.50 15.18 14.93
N ALA A 253 -14.15 16.37 15.46
CA ALA A 253 -14.58 16.80 16.80
C ALA A 253 -16.10 17.04 16.91
N ALA A 254 -16.78 17.40 15.82
CA ALA A 254 -18.23 17.55 15.81
C ALA A 254 -18.94 16.19 15.79
N LEU A 255 -18.37 15.18 15.11
CA LEU A 255 -18.90 13.82 15.06
C LEU A 255 -18.84 13.07 16.40
N GLU A 256 -17.88 13.39 17.27
CA GLU A 256 -17.84 12.85 18.64
C GLU A 256 -19.13 13.13 19.42
N GLY A 257 -19.81 14.24 19.12
CA GLY A 257 -21.10 14.62 19.72
C GLY A 257 -22.34 14.01 19.02
N VAL A 258 -22.14 13.22 17.97
CA VAL A 258 -23.21 12.54 17.22
C VAL A 258 -23.27 11.09 17.64
N GLU A 259 -24.44 10.66 18.12
CA GLU A 259 -24.65 9.27 18.53
C GLU A 259 -24.47 8.33 17.33
N ALA A 260 -23.60 7.34 17.52
CA ALA A 260 -23.33 6.29 16.55
C ALA A 260 -24.44 5.22 16.64
N PRO A 261 -25.06 4.81 15.51
CA PRO A 261 -25.84 3.58 15.52
C PRO A 261 -24.92 2.40 15.84
N ARG A 262 -25.34 1.52 16.76
CA ARG A 262 -24.59 0.29 17.03
C ARG A 262 -24.73 -0.64 15.82
N SER A 263 -23.62 -0.92 15.17
CA SER A 263 -23.56 -1.82 14.02
C SER A 263 -22.64 -3.02 14.32
N TRP A 264 -22.81 -4.11 13.59
CA TRP A 264 -21.91 -5.27 13.64
C TRP A 264 -20.68 -5.09 12.72
N TYR A 265 -20.59 -3.93 12.06
CA TYR A 265 -19.44 -3.43 11.30
C TYR A 265 -19.12 -1.99 11.74
N GLU A 266 -17.86 -1.69 12.03
CA GLU A 266 -17.43 -0.36 12.49
C GLU A 266 -16.02 -0.07 11.99
N SER A 267 -15.75 1.19 11.64
CA SER A 267 -14.42 1.66 11.29
C SER A 267 -14.02 2.82 12.18
N ARG A 268 -12.72 2.92 12.48
CA ARG A 268 -12.18 4.07 13.17
C ARG A 268 -12.37 5.32 12.33
N ILE A 269 -12.82 6.42 12.93
CA ILE A 269 -12.83 7.75 12.30
C ILE A 269 -11.70 8.56 12.92
N ALA A 270 -10.89 9.23 12.09
CA ALA A 270 -9.80 10.07 12.56
C ALA A 270 -9.65 11.33 11.70
N PRO A 271 -9.20 12.46 12.26
CA PRO A 271 -8.84 13.60 11.44
C PRO A 271 -7.52 13.35 10.68
N ALA A 272 -7.37 13.99 9.53
CA ALA A 272 -6.12 14.02 8.78
C ALA A 272 -4.99 14.66 9.61
N ALA A 273 -3.77 14.10 9.53
CA ALA A 273 -2.63 14.54 10.32
C ALA A 273 -1.77 15.60 9.61
N LEU A 274 -1.77 15.62 8.27
CA LEU A 274 -0.85 16.43 7.47
C LEU A 274 -1.45 17.79 7.06
N GLY A 275 -2.75 17.96 7.25
CA GLY A 275 -3.46 19.21 6.97
C GLY A 275 -3.19 19.74 5.57
N ASP A 276 -2.77 21.00 5.50
CA ASP A 276 -2.51 21.76 4.27
C ASP A 276 -1.35 21.22 3.42
N ASP A 277 -0.51 20.35 3.97
CA ASP A 277 0.63 19.76 3.27
C ASP A 277 0.30 18.41 2.61
N ALA A 278 -0.86 17.81 2.91
CA ALA A 278 -1.24 16.49 2.40
C ALA A 278 -1.21 16.44 0.86
N GLY A 279 -1.70 17.50 0.19
CA GLY A 279 -1.73 17.58 -1.28
C GLY A 279 -0.34 17.52 -1.91
N VAL A 280 0.59 18.36 -1.45
CA VAL A 280 1.96 18.42 -2.00
C VAL A 280 2.79 17.20 -1.64
N ILE A 281 2.67 16.67 -0.41
CA ILE A 281 3.36 15.44 0.00
C ILE A 281 2.85 14.27 -0.84
N GLY A 282 1.53 14.14 -0.96
CA GLY A 282 0.89 13.06 -1.69
C GLY A 282 1.23 13.06 -3.17
N ALA A 283 1.20 14.23 -3.80
CA ALA A 283 1.59 14.41 -5.18
C ALA A 283 3.05 13.98 -5.41
N ALA A 284 3.99 14.40 -4.55
CA ALA A 284 5.39 13.99 -4.66
C ALA A 284 5.57 12.48 -4.46
N LEU A 285 4.95 11.89 -3.42
CA LEU A 285 5.06 10.46 -3.14
C LEU A 285 4.42 9.60 -4.25
N ALA A 286 3.37 10.10 -4.92
CA ALA A 286 2.74 9.42 -6.03
C ALA A 286 3.61 9.41 -7.31
N SER A 287 4.51 10.39 -7.47
CA SER A 287 5.40 10.52 -8.64
C SER A 287 6.80 9.94 -8.42
N LEU A 288 7.17 9.67 -7.16
CA LEU A 288 8.36 8.87 -6.89
C LEU A 288 8.23 7.52 -7.62
N PRO A 289 9.32 7.01 -8.19
CA PRO A 289 9.35 5.64 -8.68
C PRO A 289 8.91 4.75 -7.52
N LYS A 290 7.70 4.20 -7.63
CA LYS A 290 7.32 3.07 -6.79
C LYS A 290 8.34 2.03 -7.17
N GLY A 291 9.31 1.76 -6.30
CA GLY A 291 10.25 0.66 -6.54
C GLY A 291 9.38 -0.50 -6.99
N GLU A 292 9.60 -1.00 -8.21
CA GLU A 292 8.87 -2.16 -8.69
C GLU A 292 8.94 -3.13 -7.53
N LYS A 293 7.77 -3.56 -7.00
CA LYS A 293 7.80 -4.47 -5.87
C LYS A 293 8.61 -5.64 -6.37
N GLY A 294 9.78 -5.81 -5.79
CA GLY A 294 10.70 -6.79 -6.28
C GLY A 294 10.13 -8.18 -6.16
N LYS A 295 10.68 -9.13 -6.90
CA LYS A 295 10.38 -10.54 -6.62
C LYS A 295 11.10 -10.92 -5.33
N ARG A 296 10.38 -11.61 -4.45
CA ARG A 296 10.84 -11.94 -3.11
C ARG A 296 10.81 -13.45 -2.91
N LEU A 297 11.81 -13.99 -2.24
CA LEU A 297 11.92 -15.42 -2.01
C LEU A 297 12.20 -15.73 -0.53
N VAL A 298 11.40 -16.63 0.03
CA VAL A 298 11.72 -17.30 1.30
C VAL A 298 12.35 -18.64 0.99
N MET A 299 13.65 -18.78 1.24
CA MET A 299 14.36 -20.05 1.15
C MET A 299 14.18 -20.84 2.44
N VAL A 300 13.37 -21.91 2.41
CA VAL A 300 13.21 -22.82 3.54
C VAL A 300 14.22 -23.95 3.36
N ASN A 301 15.38 -23.74 3.96
CA ASN A 301 16.58 -24.57 3.76
C ASN A 301 16.78 -25.53 4.94
N GLY A 302 17.39 -26.67 4.67
CA GLY A 302 17.74 -27.66 5.69
C GLY A 302 17.99 -29.03 5.09
N VAL A 303 18.63 -29.90 5.87
CA VAL A 303 18.92 -31.28 5.45
C VAL A 303 17.63 -32.11 5.27
N PRO A 304 17.58 -33.25 4.57
CA PRO A 304 16.36 -34.03 4.47
C PRO A 304 16.00 -34.50 5.88
N ALA A 305 14.71 -34.52 6.19
CA ALA A 305 14.18 -34.80 7.54
C ALA A 305 14.44 -33.74 8.63
N SER A 306 15.03 -32.58 8.29
CA SER A 306 15.15 -31.40 9.18
C SER A 306 13.84 -30.69 9.52
N GLY A 307 12.68 -31.16 9.04
CA GLY A 307 11.38 -30.50 9.28
C GLY A 307 11.04 -29.35 8.34
N LYS A 308 11.95 -28.94 7.45
CA LYS A 308 11.77 -27.83 6.48
C LYS A 308 10.45 -27.83 5.71
N SER A 309 9.99 -28.99 5.24
CA SER A 309 8.75 -29.08 4.45
C SER A 309 7.51 -28.81 5.30
N GLY A 310 7.57 -29.04 6.61
CA GLY A 310 6.52 -28.64 7.55
C GLY A 310 6.49 -27.12 7.73
N VAL A 311 7.65 -26.50 7.92
CA VAL A 311 7.81 -25.05 8.04
C VAL A 311 7.30 -24.34 6.78
N ALA A 312 7.71 -24.81 5.61
CA ALA A 312 7.32 -24.22 4.34
C ALA A 312 5.80 -24.29 4.09
N LYS A 313 5.16 -25.42 4.43
CA LYS A 313 3.71 -25.59 4.30
C LYS A 313 2.94 -24.71 5.27
N ALA A 314 3.36 -24.67 6.53
CA ALA A 314 2.70 -23.84 7.55
C ALA A 314 2.80 -22.35 7.18
N LEU A 315 3.98 -21.89 6.73
CA LEU A 315 4.16 -20.52 6.27
C LEU A 315 3.32 -20.22 5.03
N SER A 316 3.28 -21.13 4.04
CA SER A 316 2.45 -20.96 2.84
C SER A 316 0.96 -20.88 3.15
N GLN A 317 0.48 -21.66 4.12
CA GLN A 317 -0.90 -21.60 4.59
C GLN A 317 -1.22 -20.30 5.31
N ALA A 318 -0.29 -19.78 6.12
CA ALA A 318 -0.48 -18.52 6.84
C ALA A 318 -0.47 -17.30 5.90
N THR A 319 0.43 -17.27 4.92
CA THR A 319 0.65 -16.09 4.07
C THR A 319 -0.09 -16.13 2.73
N GLY A 320 -0.55 -17.30 2.30
CA GLY A 320 -1.10 -17.52 0.96
C GLY A 320 -0.06 -17.50 -0.17
N TRP A 321 1.24 -17.43 0.15
CA TRP A 321 2.29 -17.42 -0.88
C TRP A 321 2.49 -18.78 -1.53
N PRO A 322 2.76 -18.85 -2.85
CA PRO A 322 3.01 -20.09 -3.56
C PRO A 322 4.24 -20.82 -3.00
N LEU A 323 4.08 -22.13 -2.76
CA LEU A 323 5.13 -23.03 -2.31
C LEU A 323 5.71 -23.83 -3.49
N LEU A 324 6.99 -23.61 -3.78
CA LEU A 324 7.78 -24.37 -4.74
C LEU A 324 8.67 -25.36 -3.98
N SER A 325 8.27 -26.63 -3.92
CA SER A 325 9.07 -27.67 -3.26
C SER A 325 9.79 -28.54 -4.28
N LEU A 326 11.06 -28.85 -4.00
CA LEU A 326 11.87 -29.72 -4.84
C LEU A 326 11.19 -31.09 -5.05
N ASP A 327 10.60 -31.65 -4.00
CA ASP A 327 9.91 -32.94 -4.08
C ASP A 327 8.59 -32.81 -4.84
N THR A 328 7.84 -31.70 -4.72
CA THR A 328 6.63 -31.46 -5.51
C THR A 328 6.90 -31.44 -7.01
N VAL A 329 8.02 -30.83 -7.43
CA VAL A 329 8.40 -30.79 -8.84
C VAL A 329 8.98 -32.12 -9.30
N LYS A 330 9.84 -32.76 -8.48
CA LYS A 330 10.59 -33.95 -8.87
C LYS A 330 9.73 -35.23 -8.89
N ASN A 331 8.84 -35.39 -7.92
CA ASN A 331 8.10 -36.63 -7.69
C ASN A 331 7.19 -37.06 -8.86
N PRO A 332 6.44 -36.16 -9.52
CA PRO A 332 5.66 -36.53 -10.70
C PRO A 332 6.51 -37.14 -11.83
N PHE A 333 7.73 -36.64 -12.05
CA PHE A 333 8.63 -37.23 -13.04
C PHE A 333 9.12 -38.63 -12.64
N LEU A 334 9.31 -38.87 -11.34
CA LEU A 334 9.69 -40.21 -10.85
C LEU A 334 8.57 -41.24 -10.98
N ASP A 335 7.31 -40.80 -11.09
CA ASP A 335 6.18 -41.71 -11.34
C ASP A 335 6.12 -42.18 -12.80
N GLU A 336 6.58 -41.34 -13.72
CA GLU A 336 6.48 -41.59 -15.16
C GLU A 336 7.78 -42.17 -15.77
N ILE A 337 8.93 -41.94 -15.13
CA ILE A 337 10.24 -42.35 -15.66
C ILE A 337 10.69 -43.65 -14.98
N GLU A 338 10.77 -44.72 -15.76
CA GLU A 338 11.30 -46.02 -15.31
C GLU A 338 12.84 -46.03 -15.26
N GLY A 339 13.42 -46.98 -14.51
CA GLY A 339 14.87 -47.23 -14.50
C GLY A 339 15.70 -46.14 -13.82
N VAL A 340 15.11 -45.34 -12.94
CA VAL A 340 15.79 -44.22 -12.26
C VAL A 340 16.87 -44.72 -11.29
N ASP A 341 18.13 -44.48 -11.63
CA ASP A 341 19.28 -44.71 -10.75
C ASP A 341 19.65 -43.46 -9.92
N ARG A 342 20.64 -43.60 -9.03
CA ARG A 342 21.08 -42.50 -8.14
C ARG A 342 21.65 -41.30 -8.92
N PRO A 343 22.51 -41.48 -9.96
CA PRO A 343 22.93 -40.40 -10.85
C PRO A 343 21.78 -39.66 -11.54
N PHE A 344 20.81 -40.38 -12.09
CA PHE A 344 19.65 -39.79 -12.74
C PHE A 344 18.79 -39.00 -11.76
N ASN A 345 18.51 -39.55 -10.57
CA ASN A 345 17.77 -38.83 -9.52
C ASN A 345 18.47 -37.52 -9.11
N ARG A 346 19.81 -37.52 -9.00
CA ARG A 346 20.59 -36.29 -8.75
C ARG A 346 20.44 -35.28 -9.89
N LYS A 347 20.51 -35.74 -11.15
CA LYS A 347 20.32 -34.88 -12.32
C LYS A 347 18.91 -34.29 -12.37
N LEU A 348 17.90 -35.10 -12.05
CA LEU A 348 16.52 -34.67 -11.95
C LEU A 348 16.33 -33.65 -10.83
N GLY A 349 16.92 -33.86 -9.64
CA GLY A 349 16.93 -32.86 -8.57
C GLY A 349 17.54 -31.52 -9.00
N ARG A 350 18.64 -31.54 -9.77
CA ARG A 350 19.21 -30.32 -10.35
C ARG A 350 18.25 -29.65 -11.33
N ALA A 351 17.60 -30.43 -12.21
CA ALA A 351 16.63 -29.91 -13.18
C ALA A 351 15.38 -29.32 -12.50
N SER A 352 14.86 -29.98 -11.46
CA SER A 352 13.74 -29.49 -10.65
C SER A 352 14.06 -28.15 -9.99
N MET A 353 15.29 -27.96 -9.49
CA MET A 353 15.71 -26.67 -8.94
C MET A 353 15.72 -25.56 -10.00
N LYS A 354 16.26 -25.84 -11.20
CA LYS A 354 16.18 -24.90 -12.33
C LYS A 354 14.74 -24.52 -12.65
N ALA A 355 13.85 -25.50 -12.73
CA ALA A 355 12.44 -25.27 -13.03
C ALA A 355 11.77 -24.35 -11.98
N MET A 356 12.03 -24.55 -10.69
CA MET A 356 11.49 -23.67 -9.65
C MET A 356 11.97 -22.22 -9.78
N PHE A 357 13.26 -21.99 -10.05
CA PHE A 357 13.78 -20.63 -10.26
C PHE A 357 13.30 -20.01 -11.59
N ALA A 358 13.15 -20.78 -12.65
CA ALA A 358 12.60 -20.31 -13.93
C ALA A 358 11.13 -19.85 -13.78
N LEU A 359 10.30 -20.62 -13.06
CA LEU A 359 8.93 -20.22 -12.74
C LEU A 359 8.90 -18.92 -11.93
N LEU A 360 9.84 -18.74 -11.00
CA LEU A 360 9.97 -17.50 -10.25
C LEU A 360 10.47 -16.33 -11.13
N ALA A 361 11.33 -16.60 -12.10
CA ALA A 361 11.80 -15.61 -13.07
C ALA A 361 10.65 -15.03 -13.90
N GLU A 362 9.69 -15.87 -14.33
CA GLU A 362 8.51 -15.46 -15.10
C GLU A 362 7.37 -14.86 -14.25
N ALA A 363 7.45 -14.97 -12.92
CA ALA A 363 6.40 -14.48 -12.04
C ALA A 363 6.25 -12.94 -12.15
N PRO A 364 5.03 -12.40 -11.99
CA PRO A 364 4.81 -10.95 -12.00
C PRO A 364 5.66 -10.24 -10.93
N ALA A 365 6.00 -8.98 -11.18
CA ALA A 365 6.61 -8.12 -10.17
C ALA A 365 5.72 -8.10 -8.90
N GLY A 366 6.38 -8.14 -7.74
CA GLY A 366 5.77 -8.14 -6.42
C GLY A 366 5.47 -9.53 -5.87
N THR A 367 5.65 -10.58 -6.67
CA THR A 367 5.51 -11.97 -6.24
C THR A 367 6.43 -12.26 -5.04
N THR A 368 5.86 -12.87 -4.01
CA THR A 368 6.61 -13.50 -2.92
C THR A 368 6.37 -14.99 -3.00
N ALA A 369 7.44 -15.78 -3.07
CA ALA A 369 7.34 -17.24 -3.12
C ALA A 369 8.12 -17.88 -1.98
N ILE A 370 7.75 -19.11 -1.63
CA ILE A 370 8.43 -19.95 -0.65
C ILE A 370 9.07 -21.11 -1.40
N MET A 371 10.36 -21.37 -1.22
CA MET A 371 11.04 -22.50 -1.84
C MET A 371 11.56 -23.49 -0.79
N ASP A 372 11.07 -24.72 -0.84
CA ASP A 372 11.48 -25.83 0.04
C ASP A 372 12.48 -26.73 -0.68
N ALA A 373 13.74 -26.60 -0.31
CA ALA A 373 14.81 -27.45 -0.80
C ALA A 373 15.95 -27.54 0.21
N TRP A 374 16.74 -28.62 0.14
CA TRP A 374 18.14 -28.53 0.55
C TRP A 374 18.83 -27.73 -0.55
N PHE A 375 19.57 -26.64 -0.28
CA PHE A 375 20.32 -25.94 -1.35
C PHE A 375 21.78 -26.42 -1.53
N GLY A 376 22.49 -26.75 -0.46
CA GLY A 376 23.88 -27.28 -0.51
C GLY A 376 24.09 -28.70 -1.10
N PHE A 377 23.12 -29.33 -1.77
CA PHE A 377 23.36 -30.56 -2.54
C PHE A 377 23.81 -30.22 -3.97
N GLN A 378 23.77 -28.94 -4.33
CA GLN A 378 24.35 -28.36 -5.52
C GLN A 378 25.53 -27.46 -5.14
N PRO A 379 26.48 -27.21 -6.07
CA PRO A 379 27.50 -26.20 -5.88
C PRO A 379 26.88 -24.82 -5.58
N ARG A 380 27.49 -24.04 -4.69
CA ARG A 380 27.00 -22.70 -4.31
C ARG A 380 26.81 -21.79 -5.53
N GLU A 381 27.82 -21.71 -6.39
CA GLU A 381 27.81 -20.89 -7.63
C GLU A 381 26.62 -21.22 -8.54
N PHE A 382 26.19 -22.49 -8.57
CA PHE A 382 25.04 -22.90 -9.36
C PHE A 382 23.74 -22.29 -8.84
N VAL A 383 23.53 -22.29 -7.52
CA VAL A 383 22.33 -21.73 -6.91
C VAL A 383 22.37 -20.19 -6.98
N GLU A 384 23.54 -19.58 -6.78
CA GLU A 384 23.73 -18.12 -6.94
C GLU A 384 23.40 -17.67 -8.36
N GLY A 385 23.79 -18.43 -9.39
CA GLY A 385 23.41 -18.15 -10.78
C GLY A 385 21.89 -18.19 -10.99
N LEU A 386 21.20 -19.18 -10.44
CA LEU A 386 19.74 -19.27 -10.52
C LEU A 386 19.02 -18.12 -9.79
N ILE A 387 19.56 -17.70 -8.65
CA ILE A 387 19.06 -16.53 -7.91
C ILE A 387 19.18 -15.25 -8.76
N ALA A 388 20.34 -15.06 -9.40
CA ALA A 388 20.59 -13.90 -10.26
C ALA A 388 19.66 -13.90 -11.48
N GLU A 389 19.50 -15.04 -12.15
CA GLU A 389 18.60 -15.21 -13.31
C GLU A 389 17.12 -14.99 -12.93
N ALA A 390 16.72 -15.33 -11.71
CA ALA A 390 15.35 -15.14 -11.25
C ALA A 390 14.99 -13.66 -11.03
N GLY A 391 15.96 -12.74 -10.98
CA GLY A 391 15.70 -11.31 -10.78
C GLY A 391 15.03 -11.02 -9.45
N LEU A 392 15.60 -11.55 -8.36
CA LEU A 392 15.10 -11.39 -6.99
C LEU A 392 15.69 -10.14 -6.33
N ASP A 393 14.84 -9.38 -5.63
CA ASP A 393 15.23 -8.16 -4.94
C ASP A 393 15.50 -8.37 -3.46
N ARG A 394 14.79 -9.33 -2.86
CA ARG A 394 14.93 -9.71 -1.45
C ARG A 394 14.82 -11.22 -1.29
N ILE A 395 15.67 -11.76 -0.44
CA ILE A 395 15.69 -13.15 -0.06
C ILE A 395 15.75 -13.22 1.45
N ALA A 396 14.95 -14.08 2.06
CA ALA A 396 15.06 -14.44 3.46
C ALA A 396 15.28 -15.95 3.58
N GLU A 397 16.16 -16.38 4.48
CA GLU A 397 16.44 -17.80 4.70
C GLU A 397 15.92 -18.28 6.06
N LEU A 398 15.08 -19.31 6.02
CA LEU A 398 14.69 -20.10 7.20
C LEU A 398 15.56 -21.36 7.23
N TRP A 399 16.58 -21.36 8.08
CA TRP A 399 17.48 -22.49 8.28
C TRP A 399 16.88 -23.47 9.28
N CYS A 400 16.34 -24.57 8.79
CA CYS A 400 15.66 -25.58 9.59
C CYS A 400 16.65 -26.60 10.16
N THR A 401 16.66 -26.72 11.48
CA THR A 401 17.58 -27.61 12.21
C THR A 401 16.82 -28.62 13.06
N ALA A 402 17.54 -29.70 13.40
CA ALA A 402 17.19 -30.67 14.43
C ALA A 402 18.48 -31.43 14.82
N PRO A 403 18.54 -32.05 16.01
CA PRO A 403 19.64 -32.95 16.37
C PRO A 403 19.84 -34.03 15.30
N ALA A 404 21.10 -34.33 14.97
CA ALA A 404 21.45 -35.24 13.88
C ALA A 404 20.81 -36.63 14.04
N GLU A 405 20.79 -37.15 15.27
CA GLU A 405 20.11 -38.42 15.60
C GLU A 405 18.60 -38.36 15.33
N ALA A 406 17.94 -37.24 15.68
CA ALA A 406 16.52 -37.06 15.41
C ALA A 406 16.23 -37.00 13.90
N ILE A 407 17.12 -36.38 13.12
CA ILE A 407 17.07 -36.37 11.65
C ILE A 407 17.21 -37.80 11.10
N GLY A 408 18.18 -38.57 11.59
CA GLY A 408 18.39 -39.96 11.21
C GLY A 408 17.17 -40.83 11.51
N ALA A 409 16.61 -40.73 12.72
CA ALA A 409 15.40 -41.44 13.13
C ALA A 409 14.18 -41.07 12.26
N ARG A 410 13.96 -39.77 12.02
CA ARG A 410 12.88 -39.27 11.15
C ARG A 410 13.02 -39.79 9.72
N TYR A 411 14.25 -39.88 9.20
CA TYR A 411 14.52 -40.40 7.87
C TYR A 411 14.26 -41.91 7.81
N GLY A 412 14.82 -42.68 8.74
CA GLY A 412 14.68 -44.13 8.81
C GLY A 412 13.22 -44.57 8.90
N ALA A 413 12.42 -43.90 9.73
CA ALA A 413 10.99 -44.17 9.85
C ALA A 413 10.20 -43.96 8.53
N ARG A 414 10.71 -43.13 7.62
CA ARG A 414 10.09 -42.83 6.32
C ARG A 414 10.68 -43.63 5.16
N ALA A 415 11.84 -44.27 5.35
CA ALA A 415 12.59 -44.93 4.28
C ALA A 415 11.83 -46.12 3.70
N ALA A 416 11.02 -46.83 4.50
CA ALA A 416 10.23 -47.98 4.06
C ALA A 416 9.07 -47.62 3.11
N GLY A 417 8.65 -46.35 3.05
CA GLY A 417 7.52 -45.88 2.24
C GLY A 417 7.90 -44.97 1.07
N ARG A 418 9.19 -44.82 0.75
CA ARG A 418 9.66 -43.94 -0.34
C ARG A 418 9.67 -44.64 -1.70
N ARG A 419 9.42 -43.84 -2.74
CA ARG A 419 9.41 -44.28 -4.14
C ARG A 419 10.79 -44.79 -4.59
N PRO A 420 10.84 -45.68 -5.60
CA PRO A 420 12.09 -46.12 -6.23
C PRO A 420 13.01 -44.94 -6.59
N GLY A 421 14.31 -45.08 -6.35
CA GLY A 421 15.32 -44.06 -6.66
C GLY A 421 15.72 -43.15 -5.49
N HIS A 422 14.96 -43.10 -4.38
CA HIS A 422 15.43 -42.47 -3.14
C HIS A 422 16.38 -43.41 -2.37
N PRO A 423 17.41 -42.87 -1.66
CA PRO A 423 18.27 -43.69 -0.82
C PRO A 423 17.45 -44.41 0.29
N GLY A 424 17.74 -45.69 0.50
CA GLY A 424 17.11 -46.51 1.54
C GLY A 424 17.66 -46.23 2.94
N ALA A 425 17.35 -47.12 3.90
CA ALA A 425 17.80 -47.00 5.29
C ALA A 425 19.33 -46.92 5.43
N ASP A 426 20.08 -47.49 4.50
CA ASP A 426 21.55 -47.49 4.48
C ASP A 426 22.16 -46.08 4.36
N TYR A 427 21.36 -45.07 3.99
CA TYR A 427 21.79 -43.66 3.91
C TYR A 427 21.73 -42.94 5.26
N VAL A 428 21.09 -43.51 6.29
CA VAL A 428 20.90 -42.85 7.59
C VAL A 428 22.23 -42.43 8.24
N PRO A 429 23.29 -43.25 8.29
CA PRO A 429 24.57 -42.82 8.86
C PRO A 429 25.22 -41.67 8.08
N GLU A 430 25.16 -41.71 6.75
CA GLU A 430 25.67 -40.63 5.88
C GLU A 430 24.89 -39.33 6.13
N LEU A 431 23.57 -39.43 6.33
CA LEU A 431 22.70 -38.30 6.63
C LEU A 431 22.98 -37.67 8.00
N ILE A 432 23.24 -38.48 9.04
CA ILE A 432 23.59 -37.98 10.38
C ILE A 432 24.88 -37.16 10.31
N ALA A 433 25.95 -37.73 9.74
CA ALA A 433 27.22 -37.01 9.57
C ALA A 433 27.07 -35.76 8.69
N LEU A 434 26.19 -35.82 7.70
CA LEU A 434 25.86 -34.68 6.85
C LEU A 434 25.10 -33.59 7.63
N ALA A 435 24.19 -33.94 8.54
CA ALA A 435 23.46 -32.99 9.37
C ALA A 435 24.37 -32.22 10.34
N GLU A 436 25.44 -32.85 10.84
CA GLU A 436 26.40 -32.23 11.75
C GLU A 436 27.27 -31.15 11.08
N ARG A 437 27.55 -31.31 9.78
CA ARG A 437 28.40 -30.40 9.01
C ARG A 437 27.66 -29.45 8.08
N ALA A 438 26.34 -29.59 7.97
CA ALA A 438 25.56 -28.80 7.03
C ALA A 438 25.48 -27.34 7.48
N GLU A 439 25.67 -26.43 6.53
CA GLU A 439 25.62 -24.99 6.76
C GLU A 439 24.46 -24.36 5.98
N PRO A 440 23.91 -23.23 6.46
CA PRO A 440 22.95 -22.43 5.72
C PRO A 440 23.57 -21.88 4.43
N PHE A 441 22.70 -21.43 3.52
CA PHE A 441 23.13 -20.86 2.24
C PHE A 441 23.53 -19.38 2.36
N ASP A 442 22.97 -18.64 3.31
CA ASP A 442 23.26 -17.25 3.61
C ASP A 442 23.10 -16.30 2.39
N ALA A 443 22.00 -16.45 1.63
CA ALA A 443 21.64 -15.55 0.52
C ALA A 443 20.97 -14.23 0.95
N GLY A 444 20.70 -14.06 2.24
CA GLY A 444 20.01 -12.89 2.80
C GLY A 444 19.88 -12.98 4.33
N PRO A 445 19.04 -12.16 4.97
CA PRO A 445 18.74 -12.30 6.39
C PRO A 445 18.31 -13.73 6.71
N ARG A 446 18.85 -14.28 7.79
CA ARG A 446 18.66 -15.68 8.20
C ARG A 446 17.99 -15.77 9.56
N ARG A 447 17.06 -16.73 9.69
CA ARG A 447 16.53 -17.20 10.98
C ARG A 447 16.68 -18.70 11.11
N VAL A 448 17.17 -19.14 12.26
CA VAL A 448 17.21 -20.57 12.61
C VAL A 448 15.84 -20.99 13.10
N VAL A 449 15.35 -22.13 12.60
CA VAL A 449 14.07 -22.72 12.97
C VAL A 449 14.33 -24.13 13.48
N GLU A 450 14.29 -24.30 14.79
CA GLU A 450 14.49 -25.60 15.42
C GLU A 450 13.20 -26.41 15.38
N THR A 451 13.23 -27.60 14.76
CA THR A 451 12.01 -28.34 14.37
C THR A 451 11.70 -29.53 15.27
N THR A 452 12.37 -29.64 16.41
CA THR A 452 12.09 -30.68 17.42
C THR A 452 10.84 -30.38 18.26
N GLY A 453 10.52 -29.10 18.47
CA GLY A 453 9.37 -28.64 19.24
C GLY A 453 8.18 -28.15 18.40
N PRO A 454 7.12 -27.64 19.06
CA PRO A 454 6.01 -26.98 18.38
C PRO A 454 6.51 -25.73 17.65
N MET A 455 5.98 -25.51 16.45
CA MET A 455 6.39 -24.41 15.58
C MET A 455 5.55 -23.16 15.87
N ASP A 456 6.22 -22.05 16.17
CA ASP A 456 5.58 -20.73 16.26
C ASP A 456 5.52 -20.08 14.87
N VAL A 457 4.44 -20.38 14.15
CA VAL A 457 4.25 -19.90 12.77
C VAL A 457 4.10 -18.38 12.74
N ALA A 458 3.42 -17.78 13.72
CA ALA A 458 3.22 -16.33 13.79
C ALA A 458 4.55 -15.58 13.97
N ALA A 459 5.44 -16.08 14.83
CA ALA A 459 6.75 -15.49 15.01
C ALA A 459 7.66 -15.66 13.77
N ILE A 460 7.51 -16.75 13.02
CA ILE A 460 8.21 -16.95 11.75
C ILE A 460 7.68 -15.95 10.70
N GLU A 461 6.36 -15.84 10.55
CA GLU A 461 5.71 -14.93 9.61
C GLU A 461 6.11 -13.48 9.85
N ALA A 462 6.02 -13.00 11.11
CA ALA A 462 6.40 -11.64 11.47
C ALA A 462 7.86 -11.33 11.12
N TRP A 463 8.77 -12.28 11.36
CA TRP A 463 10.17 -12.11 11.00
C TRP A 463 10.40 -12.12 9.49
N VAL A 464 9.71 -12.99 8.74
CA VAL A 464 9.81 -13.04 7.28
C VAL A 464 9.30 -11.74 6.66
N ALA A 465 8.17 -11.20 7.15
CA ALA A 465 7.65 -9.91 6.72
C ALA A 465 8.66 -8.78 6.95
N GLN A 466 9.31 -8.77 8.12
CA GLN A 466 10.37 -7.80 8.41
C GLN A 466 11.60 -7.98 7.51
N ALA A 467 12.03 -9.22 7.25
CA ALA A 467 13.21 -9.53 6.46
C ALA A 467 13.05 -9.19 4.97
N LEU A 468 11.82 -9.29 4.45
CA LEU A 468 11.51 -9.01 3.04
C LEU A 468 11.07 -7.56 2.78
N GLY A 469 10.71 -6.80 3.82
CA GLY A 469 10.10 -5.47 3.70
C GLY A 469 8.76 -5.51 2.99
#